data_AF-W2ZXD0-F1
#
_entry.id   AF-W2ZXD0-F1
#
_cell.length_a   1.000
_cell.length_b   1.000
_cell.length_c   1.000
_cell.angle_alpha   90.00
_cell.angle_beta   90.00
_cell.angle_gamma   90.00
#
_symmetry.space_group_name_H-M   'P 1'
#
loop_
_entity.id
_entity.type
_entity.pdbx_description
1 polymer ?
#
loop_
_entity_poly.entity_id
_entity_poly.type
_entity_poly.pdbx_seq_one_letter_code
_entity_poly.pdbx_strand_id
1 'polypeptide(L)'
;MQVKVIKAGKRAKDYGSVEVAGSAPTVGQLKIAFEKHARVSRFRQSLKLQQSDETLVPLTDDSKLLVDYGVKSGSTLVFRDLGPQIGYRTVFVAEYLGPLLFVLGYAA
;
A
#
# COMPACT_ATOMS: atom_id res chain seq x y z
N MET A 1 -16.64 -1.24 9.23
CA MET A 1 -16.37 -2.70 9.19
C MET A 1 -15.05 -3.01 9.90
N GLN A 2 -14.86 -4.24 10.35
CA GLN A 2 -13.61 -4.67 11.01
C GLN A 2 -12.86 -5.65 10.10
N VAL A 3 -11.55 -5.47 9.92
CA VAL A 3 -10.70 -6.39 9.14
C VAL A 3 -9.48 -6.80 9.96
N LYS A 4 -9.04 -8.05 9.82
CA LYS A 4 -7.82 -8.52 10.49
C LYS A 4 -6.61 -8.26 9.60
N VAL A 5 -5.53 -7.69 10.13
CA VAL A 5 -4.31 -7.44 9.35
C VAL A 5 -3.15 -8.26 9.89
N ILE A 6 -2.50 -9.01 9.01
CA ILE A 6 -1.33 -9.83 9.33
C ILE A 6 -0.18 -9.50 8.38
N LYS A 7 1.06 -9.64 8.82
CA LYS A 7 2.23 -9.70 7.95
C LYS A 7 2.65 -11.15 7.81
N ALA A 8 2.62 -11.66 6.59
CA ALA A 8 3.09 -13.00 6.25
C ALA A 8 4.57 -12.98 5.83
N GLY A 9 5.28 -14.09 6.04
CA GLY A 9 6.68 -14.29 5.65
C GLY A 9 7.61 -14.65 6.81
N LYS A 10 8.93 -14.57 6.59
CA LYS A 10 9.97 -15.01 7.56
C LYS A 10 9.83 -14.38 8.96
N ARG A 11 9.35 -13.14 9.03
CA ARG A 11 8.98 -12.46 10.28
C ARG A 11 7.49 -12.16 10.25
N ALA A 12 6.71 -13.18 10.58
CA ALA A 12 5.26 -13.04 10.72
C ALA A 12 4.94 -12.10 11.89
N LYS A 13 3.93 -11.25 11.72
CA LYS A 13 3.44 -10.36 12.77
C LYS A 13 1.94 -10.16 12.62
N ASP A 14 1.19 -10.38 13.69
CA ASP A 14 -0.23 -10.04 13.75
C ASP A 14 -0.38 -8.58 14.15
N TYR A 15 -1.11 -7.78 13.36
CA TYR A 15 -1.45 -6.40 13.70
C TYR A 15 -2.84 -6.32 14.36
N GLY A 16 -3.57 -7.43 14.44
CA GLY A 16 -4.90 -7.49 15.03
C GLY A 16 -5.98 -6.93 14.12
N SER A 17 -7.10 -6.58 14.75
CA SER A 17 -8.28 -6.04 14.08
C SER A 17 -8.18 -4.54 13.90
N VAL A 18 -8.43 -4.09 12.68
CA VAL A 18 -8.46 -2.67 12.28
C VAL A 18 -9.90 -2.32 11.97
N GLU A 19 -10.41 -1.27 12.63
CA GLU A 19 -11.74 -0.74 12.36
C GLU A 19 -11.68 0.33 11.28
N VAL A 20 -12.49 0.15 10.24
CA VAL A 20 -12.67 1.11 9.16
C VAL A 20 -14.06 1.71 9.28
N ALA A 21 -14.12 3.01 9.57
CA ALA A 21 -15.36 3.75 9.72
C ALA A 21 -16.07 3.98 8.37
N GLY A 22 -17.40 4.06 8.39
CA GLY A 22 -18.22 4.37 7.21
C GLY A 22 -19.04 3.18 6.68
N SER A 23 -20.13 3.50 6.00
CA SER A 23 -21.06 2.52 5.41
C SER A 23 -20.51 1.84 4.15
N ALA A 24 -19.68 2.55 3.38
CA ALA A 24 -19.04 2.06 2.15
C ALA A 24 -17.57 2.49 2.13
N PRO A 25 -16.70 1.82 2.91
CA PRO A 25 -15.32 2.24 3.05
C PRO A 25 -14.48 1.95 1.80
N THR A 26 -13.57 2.88 1.50
CA THR A 26 -12.60 2.74 0.40
C THR A 26 -11.26 2.16 0.88
N VAL A 27 -10.44 1.71 -0.07
CA VAL A 27 -9.06 1.26 0.21
C VAL A 27 -8.23 2.39 0.85
N GLY A 28 -8.39 3.63 0.41
CA GLY A 28 -7.69 4.78 0.98
C GLY A 28 -8.05 5.00 2.47
N GLN A 29 -9.32 4.85 2.83
CA GLN A 29 -9.76 4.96 4.23
C GLN A 29 -9.18 3.84 5.10
N LEU A 30 -9.12 2.61 4.58
CA LEU A 30 -8.46 1.49 5.25
C LEU A 30 -6.97 1.78 5.48
N LYS A 31 -6.24 2.28 4.47
CA LYS A 31 -4.82 2.62 4.61
C LYS A 31 -4.58 3.70 5.67
N ILE A 32 -5.45 4.71 5.73
CA ILE A 32 -5.41 5.77 6.76
C ILE A 32 -5.68 5.18 8.16
N ALA A 33 -6.69 4.31 8.30
CA ALA A 33 -6.98 3.64 9.57
C ALA A 33 -5.80 2.77 10.02
N PHE A 34 -5.21 2.00 9.10
CA PHE A 34 -4.05 1.17 9.39
C PHE A 34 -2.78 1.99 9.70
N GLU A 35 -2.60 3.15 9.08
CA GLU A 35 -1.49 4.05 9.38
C GLU A 35 -1.53 4.51 10.84
N LYS A 36 -2.71 4.88 11.35
CA LYS A 36 -2.88 5.23 12.78
C LYS A 36 -2.61 4.06 13.71
N HIS A 37 -3.03 2.86 13.31
CA HIS A 37 -2.91 1.64 14.12
C HIS A 37 -1.47 1.11 14.19
N ALA A 38 -0.82 0.96 13.03
CA ALA A 38 0.48 0.32 12.90
C ALA A 38 1.66 1.31 12.84
N ARG A 39 1.39 2.62 12.77
CA ARG A 39 2.39 3.70 12.57
C ARG A 39 3.24 3.50 11.32
N VAL A 40 2.64 2.97 10.26
CA VAL A 40 3.27 2.82 8.94
C VAL A 40 2.57 3.75 7.96
N SER A 41 3.32 4.65 7.31
CA SER A 41 2.75 5.57 6.32
C SER A 41 1.97 4.86 5.23
N ARG A 42 0.78 5.37 4.87
CA ARG A 42 -0.09 4.82 3.80
C ARG A 42 0.62 4.54 2.48
N PHE A 43 1.62 5.35 2.12
CA PHE A 43 2.38 5.20 0.87
C PHE A 43 3.32 4.00 0.86
N ARG A 44 3.64 3.46 2.04
CA ARG A 44 4.49 2.28 2.21
C ARG A 44 3.68 1.00 2.32
N GLN A 45 2.35 1.10 2.33
CA GLN A 45 1.46 -0.02 2.59
C GLN A 45 1.05 -0.72 1.30
N SER A 46 1.39 -2.01 1.19
CA SER A 46 0.76 -2.94 0.27
C SER A 46 -0.13 -3.88 1.06
N LEU A 47 -1.45 -3.77 0.86
CA LEU A 47 -2.45 -4.63 1.48
C LEU A 47 -3.00 -5.57 0.42
N LYS A 48 -3.12 -6.86 0.77
CA LYS A 48 -3.71 -7.88 -0.09
C LYS A 48 -4.79 -8.63 0.68
N LEU A 49 -5.93 -8.86 0.07
CA LEU A 49 -6.96 -9.74 0.63
C LEU A 49 -6.50 -11.18 0.51
N GLN A 50 -6.52 -11.92 1.62
CA GLN A 50 -6.35 -13.36 1.62
C GLN A 50 -7.70 -14.02 1.42
N GLN A 51 -7.86 -14.72 0.30
CA GLN A 51 -9.04 -15.53 0.01
C GLN A 51 -8.90 -16.94 0.59
N SER A 52 -10.01 -17.68 0.63
CA SER A 52 -10.09 -19.03 1.21
C SER A 52 -9.19 -20.05 0.49
N ASP A 53 -8.85 -19.79 -0.77
CA ASP A 53 -7.97 -20.59 -1.61
C ASP A 53 -6.49 -20.16 -1.51
N GLU A 54 -6.15 -19.39 -0.47
CA GLU A 54 -4.83 -18.78 -0.25
C GLU A 54 -4.38 -17.78 -1.33
N THR A 55 -5.25 -17.44 -2.29
CA THR A 55 -4.92 -16.42 -3.27
C THR A 55 -4.91 -15.03 -2.62
N LEU A 56 -3.99 -14.19 -3.12
CA LEU A 56 -3.77 -12.85 -2.60
C LEU A 56 -4.20 -11.80 -3.63
N VAL A 57 -5.34 -11.17 -3.38
CA VAL A 57 -5.85 -10.10 -4.25
C VAL A 57 -5.31 -8.75 -3.78
N PRO A 58 -4.49 -8.03 -4.59
CA PRO A 58 -3.92 -6.76 -4.18
C PRO A 58 -4.95 -5.62 -4.22
N LEU A 59 -4.99 -4.82 -3.15
CA LEU A 59 -5.80 -3.61 -3.06
C LEU A 59 -5.00 -2.42 -3.60
N THR A 60 -5.11 -2.19 -4.91
CA THR A 60 -4.26 -1.24 -5.65
C THR A 60 -4.87 0.16 -5.80
N ASP A 61 -6.20 0.25 -5.92
CA ASP A 61 -6.90 1.52 -6.15
C ASP A 61 -7.47 2.07 -4.83
N ASP A 62 -6.96 3.21 -4.39
CA ASP A 62 -7.35 3.88 -3.14
C ASP A 62 -8.79 4.43 -3.17
N SER A 63 -9.32 4.70 -4.36
CA SER A 63 -10.67 5.26 -4.55
C SER A 63 -11.76 4.18 -4.56
N LYS A 64 -11.39 2.94 -4.92
CA LYS A 64 -12.30 1.82 -5.05
C LYS A 64 -12.77 1.32 -3.68
N LEU A 65 -14.00 0.81 -3.64
CA LEU A 65 -14.60 0.31 -2.40
C LEU A 65 -13.98 -1.02 -2.01
N LEU A 66 -13.89 -1.27 -0.71
CA LEU A 66 -13.38 -2.54 -0.18
C LEU A 66 -14.26 -3.73 -0.61
N VAL A 67 -15.57 -3.51 -0.71
CA VAL A 67 -16.54 -4.54 -1.13
C VAL A 67 -16.32 -4.98 -2.57
N ASP A 68 -15.83 -4.10 -3.44
CA ASP A 68 -15.57 -4.41 -4.85
C ASP A 68 -14.35 -5.34 -5.02
N TYR A 69 -13.48 -5.39 -4.02
CA TYR A 69 -12.39 -6.36 -3.91
C TYR A 69 -12.81 -7.65 -3.19
N GLY A 70 -14.07 -7.75 -2.75
CA GLY A 70 -14.58 -8.88 -1.98
C GLY A 70 -14.21 -8.85 -0.49
N VAL A 71 -13.72 -7.71 0.03
CA VAL A 71 -13.41 -7.57 1.46
C VAL A 71 -14.70 -7.49 2.26
N LYS A 72 -14.85 -8.38 3.24
CA LYS A 72 -15.98 -8.44 4.15
C LYS A 72 -15.52 -8.16 5.58
N SER A 73 -16.47 -7.93 6.48
CA SER A 73 -16.14 -7.85 7.90
C SER A 73 -15.55 -9.18 8.38
N GLY A 74 -14.41 -9.13 9.09
CA GLY A 74 -13.65 -10.30 9.52
C GLY A 74 -12.66 -10.84 8.49
N SER A 75 -12.59 -10.27 7.27
CA SER A 75 -11.59 -10.69 6.27
C SER A 75 -10.16 -10.46 6.76
N THR A 76 -9.27 -11.37 6.38
CA THR A 76 -7.83 -11.29 6.66
C THR A 76 -7.11 -10.58 5.51
N LEU A 77 -6.36 -9.54 5.85
CA LEU A 77 -5.52 -8.79 4.94
C LEU A 77 -4.04 -9.06 5.25
N VAL A 78 -3.28 -9.37 4.22
CA VAL A 78 -1.83 -9.50 4.28
C VAL A 78 -1.18 -8.16 3.98
N PHE A 79 -0.52 -7.61 4.98
CA PHE A 79 0.28 -6.40 4.90
C PHE A 79 1.74 -6.72 4.50
N ARG A 80 2.22 -5.96 3.52
CA ARG A 80 3.62 -5.87 3.15
C ARG A 80 4.06 -4.41 3.17
N ASP A 81 5.19 -4.18 3.83
CA ASP A 81 5.86 -2.89 3.84
C ASP A 81 6.74 -2.77 2.59
N LEU A 82 6.48 -1.73 1.78
CA LEU A 82 7.19 -1.46 0.54
C LEU A 82 8.49 -0.65 0.74
N GLY A 83 8.76 -0.17 1.96
CA GLY A 83 9.89 0.73 2.20
C GLY A 83 9.61 2.17 1.72
N PRO A 84 10.61 3.07 1.81
CA PRO A 84 10.49 4.44 1.29
C PRO A 84 10.15 4.44 -0.21
N GLN A 85 9.22 5.29 -0.62
CA GLN A 85 8.79 5.41 -2.01
C GLN A 85 9.24 6.74 -2.61
N ILE A 86 9.69 6.72 -3.86
CA ILE A 86 10.07 7.89 -4.65
C ILE A 86 9.20 7.91 -5.90
N GLY A 87 8.63 9.07 -6.22
CA GLY A 87 7.81 9.22 -7.42
C GLY A 87 8.62 9.04 -8.71
N TYR A 88 8.04 8.36 -9.70
CA TYR A 88 8.70 8.09 -10.98
C TYR A 88 9.23 9.33 -11.70
N ARG A 89 8.56 10.48 -11.55
CA ARG A 89 9.03 11.75 -12.12
C ARG A 89 10.40 12.16 -11.57
N THR A 90 10.62 11.99 -10.27
CA THR A 90 11.91 12.32 -9.63
C THR A 90 13.00 11.36 -10.08
N VAL A 91 12.67 10.06 -10.20
CA VAL A 91 13.59 9.04 -10.72
C VAL A 91 14.01 9.38 -12.15
N PHE A 92 13.04 9.71 -13.00
CA PHE A 92 13.29 10.14 -14.38
C PHE A 92 14.19 11.38 -14.44
N VAL A 93 13.89 12.43 -13.67
CA VAL A 93 14.74 13.63 -13.66
C VAL A 93 16.16 13.28 -13.22
N ALA A 94 16.34 12.50 -12.16
CA ALA A 94 17.66 12.12 -11.67
C ALA A 94 18.46 11.29 -12.69
N GLU A 95 17.80 10.38 -13.41
CA GLU A 95 18.42 9.54 -14.45
C GLU A 95 18.91 10.37 -15.64
N TYR A 96 18.12 11.34 -16.09
CA TYR A 96 18.46 12.17 -17.26
C TYR A 96 19.28 13.42 -16.92
N LEU A 97 19.33 13.81 -15.65
CA LEU A 97 20.11 14.98 -15.20
C LEU A 97 21.60 14.80 -15.52
N GLY A 98 22.16 13.60 -15.34
CA GLY A 98 23.56 13.31 -15.67
C GLY A 98 23.89 13.58 -17.13
N PRO A 99 23.27 12.85 -18.09
CA PRO A 99 23.48 13.08 -19.52
C PRO A 99 23.24 14.53 -19.96
N LEU A 100 22.19 15.19 -19.44
CA LEU A 100 21.90 16.58 -19.75
C LEU A 100 23.02 17.53 -19.31
N LEU A 101 23.58 17.34 -18.11
CA LEU A 101 24.69 18.16 -17.61
C LEU A 101 25.96 17.97 -18.46
N PHE A 102 26.25 16.75 -18.90
CA PHE A 102 27.39 16.49 -19.80
C PHE A 102 27.25 17.22 -21.14
N VAL A 103 26.07 17.17 -21.77
CA VAL A 103 25.83 17.84 -23.05
C VAL A 103 25.92 19.36 -22.90
N LEU A 104 25.30 19.92 -21.85
CA LEU A 104 25.34 21.36 -21.60
C LEU A 104 26.75 21.86 -21.27
N GLY A 105 27.54 21.10 -20.51
CA GLY A 105 28.91 21.45 -20.18
C GLY A 105 29.88 21.35 -21.35
N TYR A 106 29.63 20.48 -22.33
CA TYR A 106 30.42 20.40 -23.58
C TYR A 106 30.09 21.54 -24.56
N ALA A 107 28.84 22.03 -24.54
CA ALA A 107 28.38 23.09 -25.43
C ALA A 107 28.74 24.52 -24.94
N ALA A 108 29.31 24.64 -23.74
CA ALA A 108 29.78 25.88 -23.13
C ALA A 108 31.29 26.06 -23.30
#